data_AF-A0A417C5H2-F1
#
_entry.id   AF-A0A417C5H2-F1
#
_cell.length_a   1.000
_cell.length_b   1.000
_cell.length_c   1.000
_cell.angle_alpha   90.00
_cell.angle_beta   90.00
_cell.angle_gamma   90.00
#
_symmetry.space_group_name_H-M   'P 1'
#
loop_
_entity.id
_entity.type
_entity.pdbx_description
1 polymer ?
#
loop_
_entity_poly.entity_id
_entity_poly.type
_entity_poly.pdbx_seq_one_letter_code
_entity_poly.pdbx_strand_id
1 'polypeptide(L)' 'MINPMKLMKMKNAWSRFAANHPKFPLFLNAIVKRGVQEGTIFEFKVTSPDGQELVTNMRLSADDIELWKELSEAMR' A
#
# COMPACT_ATOMS: atom_id res chain seq x y z
N MET A 1 0.96 -18.83 13.97
CA MET A 1 -0.49 -19.13 13.84
C MET A 1 -1.24 -17.82 13.69
N ILE A 2 -1.91 -17.60 12.56
CA ILE A 2 -2.74 -16.40 12.33
C ILE A 2 -4.01 -16.53 13.17
N ASN A 3 -4.29 -15.57 14.04
CA ASN A 3 -5.51 -15.56 14.86
C ASN A 3 -6.71 -15.09 14.00
N PRO A 4 -7.75 -15.92 13.78
CA PRO A 4 -8.91 -15.57 12.96
C PRO A 4 -9.62 -14.29 13.39
N MET A 5 -9.68 -14.02 14.71
CA MET A 5 -10.28 -12.80 15.23
C MET A 5 -9.46 -11.55 14.89
N LYS A 6 -8.12 -11.68 14.85
CA LYS A 6 -7.23 -10.56 14.48
C LYS A 6 -7.37 -10.23 13.00
N LEU A 7 -7.53 -11.25 12.15
CA LEU A 7 -7.78 -11.09 10.72
C LEU A 7 -9.12 -10.38 10.46
N MET A 8 -10.19 -10.78 11.15
CA MET A 8 -11.51 -10.15 10.99
C MET A 8 -11.52 -8.69 11.45
N LYS A 9 -10.80 -8.36 12.54
CA LYS A 9 -10.57 -6.97 12.97
C LYS A 9 -9.82 -6.15 11.93
N MET A 10 -8.77 -6.71 11.33
CA MET A 10 -8.01 -6.04 10.27
C MET A 10 -8.89 -5.76 9.03
N LYS A 11 -9.70 -6.73 8.61
CA LYS A 11 -10.63 -6.55 7.48
C LYS A 11 -11.59 -5.39 7.73
N ASN A 12 -12.20 -5.33 8.92
CA ASN A 12 -13.12 -4.23 9.27
C ASN A 12 -12.41 -2.87 9.32
N ALA A 13 -11.20 -2.82 9.87
CA ALA A 13 -10.38 -1.60 9.89
C ALA A 13 -10.03 -1.14 8.46
N TRP A 14 -9.67 -2.06 7.58
CA TRP A 14 -9.39 -1.79 6.17
C TRP A 14 -10.62 -1.26 5.44
N SER A 15 -11.81 -1.88 5.63
CA SER A 15 -13.05 -1.39 5.03
C SER A 15 -13.38 0.04 5.45
N ARG A 16 -13.23 0.39 6.73
CA ARG A 16 -13.43 1.75 7.23
C ARG A 16 -12.40 2.73 6.66
N PHE A 17 -11.13 2.32 6.59
CA PHE A 17 -10.07 3.14 6.02
C PHE A 17 -10.31 3.41 4.52
N ALA A 18 -10.66 2.38 3.74
CA ALA A 18 -10.98 2.50 2.33
C ALA A 18 -12.19 3.42 2.08
N ALA A 19 -13.20 3.37 2.95
CA ALA A 19 -14.35 4.29 2.89
C ALA A 19 -13.95 5.75 3.17
N ASN A 20 -13.05 5.99 4.14
CA ASN A 20 -12.55 7.33 4.47
C ASN A 20 -11.57 7.88 3.42
N HIS A 21 -10.84 7.00 2.73
CA HIS A 21 -9.77 7.37 1.79
C HIS A 21 -9.93 6.65 0.44
N PRO A 22 -11.04 6.84 -0.31
CA PRO A 22 -11.37 6.03 -1.49
C PRO A 22 -10.34 6.12 -2.61
N LYS A 23 -9.61 7.24 -2.70
CA LYS A 23 -8.57 7.44 -3.71
C LYS A 23 -7.35 6.53 -3.51
N PHE A 24 -7.04 6.17 -2.27
CA PHE A 24 -5.81 5.43 -1.97
C PHE A 24 -5.88 3.96 -2.42
N PRO A 25 -6.94 3.17 -2.13
CA PRO A 25 -7.08 1.82 -2.70
C PRO A 25 -7.17 1.82 -4.23
N LEU A 26 -7.80 2.83 -4.84
CA LEU A 26 -7.84 2.99 -6.29
C LEU A 26 -6.45 3.23 -6.87
N PHE A 27 -5.65 4.06 -6.21
CA PHE A 27 -4.26 4.32 -6.57
C PHE A 27 -3.39 3.05 -6.50
N LEU A 28 -3.48 2.28 -5.40
CA LEU A 28 -2.77 1.00 -5.29
C LEU A 28 -3.18 0.02 -6.41
N ASN A 29 -4.48 -0.11 -6.67
CA ASN A 29 -4.98 -0.93 -7.77
C ASN A 29 -4.45 -0.48 -9.14
N ALA A 30 -4.37 0.83 -9.36
CA ALA A 30 -3.84 1.38 -10.61
C ALA A 30 -2.35 1.08 -10.78
N ILE A 31 -1.54 1.22 -9.70
CA ILE A 31 -0.11 0.85 -9.70
C ILE A 31 0.07 -0.61 -10.13
N VAL A 32 -0.68 -1.53 -9.53
CA VAL A 32 -0.57 -2.97 -9.81
C VAL A 32 -1.01 -3.29 -11.24
N LYS A 33 -2.13 -2.70 -11.70
CA LYS A 33 -2.62 -2.89 -13.08
C LYS A 33 -1.68 -2.32 -14.14
N ARG A 34 -0.98 -1.23 -13.84
CA ARG A 34 -0.06 -0.58 -14.79
C ARG A 34 1.22 -1.40 -15.00
N GLY A 35 1.47 -2.40 -14.15
CA GLY A 35 2.66 -3.22 -14.16
C GLY A 35 3.82 -2.45 -13.54
N VAL A 36 4.09 -2.71 -12.26
CA VAL A 36 5.31 -2.24 -11.61
C VAL A 36 6.49 -3.00 -12.22
N GLN A 37 7.45 -2.27 -12.79
CA GLN A 37 8.64 -2.82 -13.45
C GLN A 37 9.90 -2.56 -12.63
N GLU A 38 10.93 -3.38 -12.83
CA GLU A 38 12.21 -3.17 -12.17
C GLU A 38 12.74 -1.76 -12.48
N GLY A 39 13.29 -1.10 -11.47
CA GLY A 39 13.75 0.28 -11.58
C GLY A 39 12.65 1.33 -11.40
N THR A 40 11.39 0.95 -11.23
CA THR A 40 10.31 1.86 -10.79
C THR A 40 10.72 2.52 -9.48
N ILE A 41 10.50 3.84 -9.37
CA ILE A 41 10.79 4.59 -8.14
C ILE A 41 9.47 4.89 -7.45
N PHE A 42 9.33 4.44 -6.21
CA PHE A 42 8.27 4.90 -5.31
C PHE A 42 8.81 6.05 -4.47
N GLU A 43 8.05 7.13 -4.37
CA GLU A 43 8.29 8.22 -3.44
C GLU A 43 7.15 8.27 -2.43
N PHE A 44 7.51 8.33 -1.15
CA PHE A 44 6.57 8.50 -0.06
C PHE A 44 6.84 9.84 0.59
N LYS A 45 5.79 10.66 0.67
CA LYS A 45 5.78 11.90 1.41
C LYS A 45 4.75 11.81 2.53
N VAL A 46 5.19 12.03 3.75
CA VAL A 46 4.34 12.14 4.93
C VAL A 46 4.45 13.57 5.44
N THR A 47 3.31 14.26 5.54
CA THR A 47 3.23 15.58 6.14
C THR A 47 2.51 15.46 7.47
N SER A 48 3.21 15.78 8.57
CA SER A 48 2.65 15.82 9.91
C SER A 48 1.72 17.04 10.09
N PRO A 49 0.79 17.01 11.06
CA PRO A 49 -0.12 18.14 11.28
C PRO A 49 0.56 19.46 11.65
N ASP A 50 1.78 19.40 12.20
CA ASP A 50 2.62 20.55 12.50
C ASP A 50 3.41 21.08 11.28
N GLY A 51 3.21 20.48 10.11
CA GLY A 51 3.82 20.88 8.84
C GLY A 51 5.18 20.24 8.55
N GLN A 52 5.71 19.40 9.44
CA GLN A 52 6.95 18.68 9.16
C GLN A 52 6.75 17.64 8.05
N GLU A 53 7.70 17.55 7.13
CA GLU A 53 7.64 16.63 6.00
C GLU A 53 8.76 15.59 6.08
N LEU A 54 8.38 14.32 5.94
CA LEU A 54 9.30 13.22 5.73
C LEU A 54 9.12 12.72 4.31
N VAL A 55 10.20 12.76 3.53
CA VAL A 55 10.23 12.30 2.14
C VAL A 55 11.26 11.20 2.02
N THR A 56 10.88 10.10 1.38
CA THR A 56 11.80 9.02 1.02
C THR A 56 11.48 8.51 -0.37
N ASN A 57 12.48 7.95 -1.04
CA ASN A 57 12.31 7.25 -2.29
C ASN A 57 12.96 5.87 -2.25
N MET A 58 12.41 4.95 -3.05
CA MET A 58 12.88 3.59 -3.18
C MET A 58 12.79 3.17 -4.64
N ARG A 59 13.93 2.79 -5.21
CA ARG A 59 13.99 2.13 -6.51
C ARG A 59 13.75 0.65 -6.31
N LEU A 60 12.72 0.12 -6.93
CA LEU A 60 12.30 -1.27 -6.76
C LEU A 60 13.21 -2.22 -7.54
N SER A 61 13.64 -3.29 -6.86
CA SER A 61 14.23 -4.48 -7.46
C SER A 61 13.14 -5.44 -7.95
N ALA A 62 13.54 -6.50 -8.66
CA ALA A 62 12.63 -7.58 -9.06
C ALA A 62 11.94 -8.23 -7.85
N ASP A 63 12.68 -8.51 -6.77
CA ASP A 63 12.17 -9.16 -5.55
C ASP A 63 11.10 -8.30 -4.85
N ASP A 64 11.32 -6.97 -4.81
CA ASP A 64 10.35 -6.04 -4.22
C ASP A 64 9.02 -6.06 -4.98
N ILE A 65 9.07 -6.19 -6.31
CA ILE A 65 7.89 -6.18 -7.17
C ILE A 65 7.01 -7.40 -6.91
N GLU A 66 7.61 -8.56 -6.68
CA GLU A 66 6.86 -9.78 -6.32
C GLU A 66 6.14 -9.59 -4.99
N LEU A 67 6.82 -9.08 -3.97
CA LEU A 67 6.21 -8.76 -2.67
C LEU A 67 5.02 -7.79 -2.82
N TRP A 68 5.16 -6.75 -3.64
CA TRP A 68 4.08 -5.78 -3.87
C TRP A 68 2.87 -6.38 -4.59
N LYS A 69 3.07 -7.35 -5.49
CA LYS A 69 1.98 -8.09 -6.13
C LYS A 69 1.22 -8.92 -5.12
N GLU A 70 1.92 -9.69 -4.28
CA GLU A 70 1.31 -10.51 -3.23
C GLU A 70 0.52 -9.67 -2.22
N LEU A 71 1.09 -8.55 -1.78
CA LEU A 71 0.41 -7.61 -0.89
C LEU A 71 -0.86 -7.02 -1.54
N SER A 72 -0.81 -6.66 -2.82
CA SER A 72 -1.99 -6.16 -3.53
C SER A 72 -3.08 -7.22 -3.69
N GLU A 73 -2.72 -8.48 -3.91
CA GLU A 73 -3.69 -9.57 -4.04
C GLU A 73 -4.33 -9.89 -2.69
N ALA A 74 -3.56 -9.89 -1.61
CA ALA A 74 -4.08 -10.12 -0.26
C ALA A 74 -5.01 -9.00 0.25
N MET A 75 -4.92 -7.80 -0.33
CA MET A 75 -5.76 -6.64 0.01
C MET A 75 -7.01 -6.49 -0.88
N ARG A 76 -7.19 -7.34 -1.90
CA ARG A 76 -8.45 -7.46 -2.67
C ARG A 76 -9.52 -8.21 -1.87
#